data_AF-A0A1G2YZL3-F1
#
_entry.id   AF-A0A1G2YZL3-F1
#
_cell.length_a   1.000
_cell.length_b   1.000
_cell.length_c   1.000
_cell.angle_alpha   90.00
_cell.angle_beta   90.00
_cell.angle_gamma   90.00
#
_symmetry.space_group_name_H-M   'P 1'
#
loop_
_entity.id
_entity.type
_entity.pdbx_description
1 polymer ?
#
loop_
_entity_poly.entity_id
_entity_poly.type
_entity_poly.pdbx_seq_one_letter_code
_entity_poly.pdbx_strand_id
1 'polypeptide(L)'
;MRKLAIILACFAIAGFSPSVFAYIQWSGSPVDTDWNNPENWDGGVLPTNDKAGVKSEPVGPIIVEGDVAVCMQLTLGGVSGGTIRVAGGVFNVTNNSAIIGNAAGENGTLILNSGQFIAGGNFYAGLAGDATVYFDGGTVSVGSVFGIGERSTSTAAVYLGVSKVTCETFRMDDRGGATVLMDIANGTLIVDGDETAKIQTYIDNGWIIAFDGAGTLEMDYDVRNPEKTTLTAVHPLGISPANNQIVTVDVTALTWNLPEPNQAGAVVTCDVYLGTDTNGHSPNYDYQKVVTNESVESYAVTLEPGKIYYWKVDVFENGELIFDAQVPSTFSTGNVVPTVNAGGDITAWLIDGKAQLDLAGTVEDDGRPAPYTVKWTVTSQPEGSIVEFTPASVDAESLSVVCDSAGDYILELAANDLSDTGTDTITIHVFENACEATKSLPNYVPLVGDLNADCRVDDLDLALLQENWLKNIELTSYYTE
;
A
#
# COMPACT_ATOMS: atom_id res chain seq x y z
N MET A 1 -54.11 -24.42 64.65
CA MET A 1 -52.66 -24.25 64.52
C MET A 1 -52.25 -24.55 63.08
N ARG A 2 -52.09 -23.51 62.26
CA ARG A 2 -51.49 -23.60 60.91
C ARG A 2 -50.42 -22.52 60.86
N LYS A 3 -49.15 -22.92 60.80
CA LYS A 3 -47.99 -22.07 60.47
C LYS A 3 -47.28 -22.81 59.33
N LEU A 4 -47.57 -22.42 58.09
CA LEU A 4 -46.83 -21.45 57.27
C LEU A 4 -45.44 -21.99 56.90
N ALA A 5 -45.34 -22.44 55.64
CA ALA A 5 -44.11 -22.91 55.01
C ALA A 5 -43.16 -21.75 54.74
N ILE A 6 -41.87 -21.95 55.01
CA ILE A 6 -40.80 -21.07 54.54
C ILE A 6 -40.09 -21.83 53.42
N ILE A 7 -40.21 -21.29 52.21
CA ILE A 7 -39.50 -21.75 51.01
C ILE A 7 -38.07 -21.18 51.10
N LEU A 8 -37.08 -22.07 51.11
CA LEU A 8 -35.67 -21.72 51.02
C LEU A 8 -35.34 -21.48 49.54
N ALA A 9 -35.16 -20.22 49.14
CA ALA A 9 -34.69 -19.87 47.81
C ALA A 9 -33.16 -19.93 47.77
N CYS A 10 -32.60 -20.94 47.10
CA CYS A 10 -31.18 -20.98 46.75
C CYS A 10 -30.91 -19.94 45.65
N PHE A 11 -30.32 -18.80 46.01
CA PHE A 11 -29.68 -17.92 45.04
C PHE A 11 -28.33 -18.52 44.65
N ALA A 12 -28.27 -19.14 43.48
CA ALA A 12 -27.00 -19.39 42.81
C ALA A 12 -26.43 -18.02 42.38
N ILE A 13 -25.48 -17.50 43.15
CA ILE A 13 -24.63 -16.41 42.70
C ILE A 13 -23.72 -17.04 41.64
N ALA A 14 -24.04 -16.84 40.36
CA ALA A 14 -23.07 -17.02 39.30
C ALA A 14 -21.92 -16.07 39.60
N GLY A 15 -20.81 -16.64 40.08
CA GLY A 15 -19.57 -15.89 40.25
C GLY A 15 -19.19 -15.36 38.88
N PHE A 16 -19.34 -14.05 38.68
CA PHE A 16 -18.53 -13.33 37.71
C PHE A 16 -17.09 -13.47 38.19
N SER A 17 -16.37 -14.46 37.68
CA SER A 17 -14.91 -14.37 37.65
C SER A 17 -14.59 -13.24 36.68
N PRO A 18 -14.00 -12.10 37.11
CA PRO A 18 -13.34 -11.25 36.14
C PRO A 18 -12.36 -12.15 35.39
N SER A 19 -12.39 -12.15 34.06
CA SER A 19 -11.39 -12.81 33.23
C SER A 19 -10.05 -12.15 33.53
N VAL A 20 -9.35 -12.64 34.55
CA VAL A 20 -7.97 -12.27 34.83
C VAL A 20 -7.15 -13.03 33.79
N PHE A 21 -6.70 -12.33 32.76
CA PHE A 21 -5.81 -12.89 31.75
C PHE A 21 -4.57 -13.46 32.43
N ALA A 22 -4.10 -14.63 32.01
CA ALA A 22 -2.90 -15.20 32.59
C ALA A 22 -1.72 -14.29 32.21
N TYR A 23 -0.77 -14.14 33.13
CA TYR A 23 0.53 -13.57 32.81
C TYR A 23 1.46 -14.73 32.53
N ILE A 24 1.90 -14.85 31.28
CA ILE A 24 2.76 -15.92 30.81
C ILE A 24 4.06 -15.27 30.36
N GLN A 25 5.15 -15.67 30.99
CA GLN A 25 6.46 -15.09 30.82
C GLN A 25 7.34 -15.96 29.92
N TRP A 26 8.01 -15.32 28.98
CA TRP A 26 9.08 -15.91 28.20
C TRP A 26 10.17 -16.39 29.15
N SER A 27 10.40 -17.70 29.12
CA SER A 27 11.47 -18.34 29.87
C SER A 27 12.75 -18.46 29.04
N GLY A 28 12.64 -18.40 27.70
CA GLY A 28 13.78 -18.56 26.80
C GLY A 28 14.51 -19.88 27.05
N SER A 29 13.74 -20.94 27.36
CA SER A 29 14.25 -22.31 27.51
C SER A 29 15.28 -22.60 26.41
N PRO A 30 16.38 -23.34 26.65
CA PRO A 30 17.52 -23.43 25.72
C PRO A 30 17.23 -24.21 24.42
N VAL A 31 15.98 -24.27 23.98
CA VAL A 31 15.48 -25.02 22.83
C VAL A 31 15.63 -24.20 21.54
N ASP A 32 15.00 -23.03 21.46
CA ASP A 32 15.02 -22.15 20.28
C ASP A 32 14.54 -20.71 20.61
N THR A 33 14.25 -19.90 19.58
CA THR A 33 13.75 -18.51 19.69
C THR A 33 12.32 -18.34 19.17
N ASP A 34 11.63 -19.45 18.91
CA ASP A 34 10.30 -19.46 18.29
C ASP A 34 9.24 -19.06 19.33
N TRP A 35 8.48 -18.00 19.03
CA TRP A 35 7.34 -17.57 19.85
C TRP A 35 6.29 -18.67 20.01
N ASN A 36 6.09 -19.46 18.97
CA ASN A 36 5.04 -20.47 18.86
C ASN A 36 5.43 -21.82 19.46
N ASN A 37 6.63 -21.95 20.02
CA ASN A 37 7.02 -23.11 20.82
C ASN A 37 6.54 -22.93 22.28
N PRO A 38 5.57 -23.74 22.77
CA PRO A 38 5.07 -23.63 24.14
C PRO A 38 6.15 -23.82 25.21
N GLU A 39 7.22 -24.57 24.91
CA GLU A 39 8.32 -24.82 25.87
C GLU A 39 9.13 -23.56 26.19
N ASN A 40 9.04 -22.52 25.37
CA ASN A 40 9.69 -21.24 25.63
C ASN A 40 8.91 -20.36 26.62
N TRP A 41 7.72 -20.77 27.03
CA TRP A 41 6.84 -20.05 27.94
C TRP A 41 6.73 -20.76 29.29
N ASP A 42 6.66 -19.98 30.37
CA ASP A 42 6.44 -20.56 31.69
C ASP A 42 5.11 -21.34 31.75
N GLY A 43 5.18 -22.53 32.35
CA GLY A 43 4.05 -23.45 32.37
C GLY A 43 3.79 -24.20 31.05
N GLY A 44 4.57 -23.98 29.98
CA GLY A 44 4.46 -24.75 28.74
C GLY A 44 3.24 -24.40 27.89
N VAL A 45 2.78 -23.14 27.92
CA VAL A 45 1.53 -22.69 27.29
C VAL A 45 1.77 -21.38 26.52
N LEU A 46 1.20 -21.27 25.32
CA LEU A 46 1.31 -20.06 24.48
C LEU A 46 0.38 -18.92 24.97
N PRO A 47 0.84 -17.66 24.94
CA PRO A 47 0.07 -16.51 25.43
C PRO A 47 -0.99 -15.97 24.46
N THR A 48 -1.75 -16.84 23.78
CA THR A 48 -2.62 -16.47 22.64
C THR A 48 -3.70 -15.43 22.94
N ASN A 49 -4.40 -15.54 24.08
CA ASN A 49 -5.38 -14.56 24.55
C ASN A 49 -5.00 -14.02 25.95
N ASP A 50 -3.70 -14.00 26.22
CA ASP A 50 -3.13 -13.74 27.54
C ASP A 50 -2.15 -12.57 27.48
N LYS A 51 -1.64 -12.20 28.67
CA LYS A 51 -0.57 -11.22 28.78
C LYS A 51 0.77 -11.93 28.63
N ALA A 52 1.51 -11.57 27.59
CA ALA A 52 2.88 -12.03 27.36
C ALA A 52 3.90 -11.10 28.02
N GLY A 53 4.87 -11.67 28.72
CA GLY A 53 6.01 -10.95 29.30
C GLY A 53 7.34 -11.42 28.74
N VAL A 54 8.15 -10.53 28.15
CA VAL A 54 9.55 -10.83 27.79
C VAL A 54 10.44 -9.92 28.65
N LYS A 55 11.01 -10.49 29.71
CA LYS A 55 11.55 -9.72 30.87
C LYS A 55 13.04 -9.91 31.15
N SER A 56 13.72 -10.78 30.41
CA SER A 56 15.14 -11.05 30.57
C SER A 56 15.70 -11.82 29.37
N GLU A 57 17.00 -11.70 29.15
CA GLU A 57 17.82 -12.57 28.28
C GLU A 57 18.19 -13.86 29.07
N PRO A 58 18.26 -15.05 28.44
CA PRO A 58 19.00 -15.26 27.20
C PRO A 58 18.10 -15.45 25.96
N VAL A 59 18.41 -14.67 24.92
CA VAL A 59 17.82 -14.60 23.58
C VAL A 59 16.29 -14.48 23.57
N GLY A 60 15.81 -13.26 23.36
CA GLY A 60 14.40 -13.00 23.10
C GLY A 60 13.87 -13.62 21.80
N PRO A 61 12.54 -13.66 21.61
CA PRO A 61 11.93 -14.31 20.45
C PRO A 61 12.25 -13.59 19.14
N ILE A 62 12.37 -14.38 18.07
CA ILE A 62 12.56 -13.92 16.69
C ILE A 62 11.39 -14.44 15.86
N ILE A 63 10.60 -13.52 15.28
CA ILE A 63 9.42 -13.87 14.49
C ILE A 63 9.82 -13.83 13.02
N VAL A 64 9.99 -14.99 12.39
CA VAL A 64 10.49 -15.09 11.02
C VAL A 64 9.35 -15.19 10.01
N GLU A 65 9.68 -15.10 8.72
CA GLU A 65 8.70 -15.24 7.64
C GLU A 65 7.86 -16.52 7.78
N GLY A 66 6.54 -16.37 7.67
CA GLY A 66 5.57 -17.45 7.87
C GLY A 66 5.03 -17.58 9.30
N ASP A 67 5.71 -17.01 10.30
CA ASP A 67 5.25 -17.05 11.68
C ASP A 67 4.15 -16.03 11.97
N VAL A 68 3.21 -16.41 12.84
CA VAL A 68 2.23 -15.50 13.44
C VAL A 68 2.30 -15.62 14.95
N ALA A 69 2.97 -14.66 15.59
CA ALA A 69 3.05 -14.53 17.04
C ALA A 69 1.83 -13.74 17.56
N VAL A 70 1.07 -14.31 18.49
CA VAL A 70 -0.16 -13.68 19.02
C VAL A 70 -0.10 -13.58 20.54
N CYS A 71 -0.49 -12.41 21.06
CA CYS A 71 -0.94 -12.26 22.45
C CYS A 71 -2.03 -11.19 22.58
N MET A 72 -2.67 -11.10 23.74
CA MET A 72 -3.67 -10.06 23.98
C MET A 72 -3.06 -8.76 24.51
N GLN A 73 -2.04 -8.89 25.37
CA GLN A 73 -1.23 -7.77 25.87
C GLN A 73 0.24 -8.16 25.85
N LEU A 74 1.11 -7.26 25.42
CA LEU A 74 2.56 -7.43 25.50
C LEU A 74 3.15 -6.53 26.58
N THR A 75 4.04 -7.08 27.40
CA THR A 75 4.97 -6.31 28.22
C THR A 75 6.41 -6.74 27.92
N LEU A 76 7.15 -5.86 27.25
CA LEU A 76 8.54 -6.07 26.87
C LEU A 76 9.47 -5.25 27.77
N GLY A 77 10.51 -5.91 28.24
CA GLY A 77 11.56 -5.31 29.06
C GLY A 77 11.37 -5.56 30.55
N GLY A 78 12.46 -5.93 31.22
CA GLY A 78 12.55 -6.09 32.66
C GLY A 78 13.82 -5.41 33.19
N VAL A 79 14.16 -5.63 34.47
CA VAL A 79 15.37 -5.07 35.09
C VAL A 79 16.67 -5.50 34.40
N SER A 80 16.65 -6.66 33.75
CA SER A 80 17.78 -7.23 33.00
C SER A 80 17.63 -7.05 31.49
N GLY A 81 16.68 -6.22 31.04
CA GLY A 81 16.36 -6.07 29.62
C GLY A 81 15.33 -7.04 29.09
N GLY A 82 15.15 -7.02 27.78
CA GLY A 82 14.29 -7.94 27.05
C GLY A 82 14.14 -7.46 25.61
N THR A 83 14.36 -8.37 24.65
CA THR A 83 14.36 -8.05 23.23
C THR A 83 13.28 -8.84 22.50
N ILE A 84 12.61 -8.23 21.52
CA ILE A 84 11.84 -8.96 20.51
C ILE A 84 12.31 -8.50 19.14
N ARG A 85 12.52 -9.45 18.23
CA ARG A 85 12.83 -9.17 16.83
C ARG A 85 11.74 -9.72 15.92
N VAL A 86 11.26 -8.91 14.98
CA VAL A 86 10.37 -9.32 13.90
C VAL A 86 11.14 -9.20 12.59
N ALA A 87 11.34 -10.33 11.92
CA ALA A 87 12.19 -10.49 10.73
C ALA A 87 11.44 -11.30 9.67
N GLY A 88 10.23 -10.83 9.32
CA GLY A 88 9.44 -11.34 8.19
C GLY A 88 8.05 -11.82 8.58
N GLY A 89 7.85 -12.24 9.83
CA GLY A 89 6.55 -12.73 10.30
C GLY A 89 5.61 -11.62 10.80
N VAL A 90 4.53 -12.04 11.46
CA VAL A 90 3.52 -11.15 12.03
C VAL A 90 3.54 -11.24 13.55
N PHE A 91 3.75 -10.11 14.22
CA PHE A 91 3.54 -9.97 15.66
C PHE A 91 2.22 -9.23 15.91
N ASN A 92 1.24 -9.90 16.52
CA ASN A 92 -0.10 -9.37 16.72
C ASN A 92 -0.50 -9.31 18.21
N VAL A 93 -0.59 -8.09 18.75
CA VAL A 93 -1.19 -7.80 20.05
C VAL A 93 -2.65 -7.45 19.84
N THR A 94 -3.56 -8.37 20.14
CA THR A 94 -4.90 -8.35 19.52
C THR A 94 -5.85 -7.27 20.01
N ASN A 95 -5.84 -6.90 21.29
CA ASN A 95 -6.91 -6.04 21.84
C ASN A 95 -6.52 -5.10 23.00
N ASN A 96 -5.34 -5.26 23.62
CA ASN A 96 -4.93 -4.40 24.72
C ASN A 96 -3.74 -3.53 24.31
N SER A 97 -2.65 -3.55 25.08
CA SER A 97 -1.52 -2.67 24.87
C SER A 97 -0.26 -3.47 24.58
N ALA A 98 0.53 -3.02 23.62
CA ALA A 98 1.92 -3.36 23.49
C ALA A 98 2.74 -2.35 24.30
N ILE A 99 3.39 -2.80 25.36
CA ILE A 99 4.10 -1.94 26.30
C ILE A 99 5.58 -2.31 26.33
N ILE A 100 6.44 -1.38 25.94
CA ILE A 100 7.89 -1.50 26.03
C ILE A 100 8.35 -0.64 27.22
N GLY A 101 9.08 -1.20 28.18
CA GLY A 101 9.45 -0.47 29.40
C GLY A 101 8.24 -0.20 30.31
N ASN A 102 7.66 -1.25 30.89
CA ASN A 102 6.39 -1.17 31.62
C ASN A 102 6.50 -0.49 33.00
N ALA A 103 7.57 -0.75 33.75
CA ALA A 103 7.80 -0.19 35.09
C ALA A 103 9.16 0.54 35.18
N ALA A 104 9.26 1.49 36.11
CA ALA A 104 10.50 2.23 36.35
C ALA A 104 11.67 1.27 36.64
N GLY A 105 12.80 1.47 35.96
CA GLY A 105 13.98 0.61 36.03
C GLY A 105 13.92 -0.66 35.17
N GLU A 106 12.81 -0.92 34.47
CA GLU A 106 12.78 -1.90 33.38
C GLU A 106 13.27 -1.25 32.08
N ASN A 107 13.98 -2.00 31.24
CA ASN A 107 14.35 -1.57 29.89
C ASN A 107 13.94 -2.64 28.87
N GLY A 108 13.42 -2.24 27.71
CA GLY A 108 12.97 -3.15 26.66
C GLY A 108 13.34 -2.66 25.26
N THR A 109 13.60 -3.60 24.36
CA THR A 109 14.02 -3.32 22.99
C THR A 109 13.13 -4.06 21.98
N LEU A 110 12.44 -3.32 21.12
CA LEU A 110 11.70 -3.88 19.98
C LEU A 110 12.44 -3.59 18.68
N ILE A 111 12.63 -4.60 17.84
CA ILE A 111 13.29 -4.48 16.54
C ILE A 111 12.37 -5.06 15.47
N LEU A 112 11.94 -4.24 14.52
CA LEU A 112 11.21 -4.65 13.33
C LEU A 112 12.14 -4.48 12.12
N ASN A 113 12.68 -5.59 11.62
CA ASN A 113 13.54 -5.61 10.42
C ASN A 113 12.73 -5.85 9.15
N SER A 114 11.62 -6.58 9.22
CA SER A 114 10.67 -6.82 8.14
C SER A 114 9.41 -7.50 8.69
N GLY A 115 8.36 -7.68 7.89
CA GLY A 115 7.10 -8.28 8.34
C GLY A 115 6.12 -7.24 8.91
N GLN A 116 5.33 -7.62 9.91
CA GLN A 116 4.29 -6.77 10.47
C GLN A 116 4.30 -6.76 11.99
N PHE A 117 4.18 -5.56 12.58
CA PHE A 117 3.87 -5.40 14.00
C PHE A 117 2.50 -4.74 14.15
N ILE A 118 1.59 -5.41 14.82
CA ILE A 118 0.20 -4.98 15.02
C ILE A 118 -0.04 -4.83 16.53
N ALA A 119 -0.38 -3.62 16.95
CA ALA A 119 -0.90 -3.32 18.28
C ALA A 119 -2.37 -2.92 18.14
N GLY A 120 -3.30 -3.85 18.32
CA GLY A 120 -4.74 -3.63 18.15
C GLY A 120 -5.33 -2.57 19.08
N GLY A 121 -4.67 -2.25 20.19
CA GLY A 121 -4.98 -1.08 21.02
C GLY A 121 -3.81 -0.10 21.09
N ASN A 122 -3.26 0.12 22.28
CA ASN A 122 -2.18 1.10 22.46
C ASN A 122 -0.80 0.49 22.20
N PHE A 123 0.12 1.28 21.67
CA PHE A 123 1.54 1.00 21.69
C PHE A 123 2.28 2.07 22.50
N TYR A 124 2.87 1.67 23.63
CA TYR A 124 3.66 2.57 24.47
C TYR A 124 5.14 2.18 24.39
N ALA A 125 5.94 3.02 23.74
CA ALA A 125 7.38 3.02 23.88
C ALA A 125 7.72 3.83 25.13
N GLY A 126 8.00 3.13 26.24
CA GLY A 126 8.32 3.72 27.53
C GLY A 126 7.05 4.15 28.27
N LEU A 127 6.39 3.19 28.93
CA LEU A 127 5.24 3.52 29.80
C LEU A 127 5.71 4.17 31.11
N ALA A 128 6.75 3.59 31.71
CA ALA A 128 7.38 4.08 32.94
C ALA A 128 8.86 3.72 33.02
N GLY A 129 9.27 2.64 32.35
CA GLY A 129 10.65 2.27 32.15
C GLY A 129 11.18 2.77 30.81
N ASP A 130 12.35 2.26 30.45
CA ASP A 130 13.06 2.66 29.25
C ASP A 130 12.65 1.79 28.06
N ALA A 131 12.59 2.42 26.88
CA ALA A 131 12.26 1.74 25.64
C ALA A 131 13.14 2.21 24.50
N THR A 132 13.65 1.24 23.74
CA THR A 132 14.32 1.48 22.46
C THR A 132 13.58 0.70 21.39
N VAL A 133 13.13 1.39 20.35
CA VAL A 133 12.33 0.77 19.28
C VAL A 133 12.97 1.09 17.93
N TYR A 134 13.23 0.06 17.13
CA TYR A 134 13.76 0.18 15.78
C TYR A 134 12.74 -0.30 14.77
N PHE A 135 12.37 0.58 13.85
CA PHE A 135 11.41 0.37 12.78
C PHE A 135 12.13 0.46 11.42
N ASP A 136 12.92 -0.59 11.15
CA ASP A 136 13.87 -0.68 10.04
C ASP A 136 13.36 -1.55 8.88
N GLY A 137 12.05 -1.81 8.83
CA GLY A 137 11.41 -2.54 7.74
C GLY A 137 9.97 -2.92 8.04
N GLY A 138 9.24 -3.41 7.04
CA GLY A 138 7.86 -3.84 7.24
C GLY A 138 6.89 -2.71 7.63
N THR A 139 5.75 -3.10 8.23
CA THR A 139 4.68 -2.16 8.61
C THR A 139 4.33 -2.25 10.10
N VAL A 140 3.91 -1.11 10.65
CA VAL A 140 3.45 -0.99 12.03
C VAL A 140 2.02 -0.43 12.02
N SER A 141 1.10 -1.14 12.66
CA SER A 141 -0.29 -0.70 12.81
C SER A 141 -0.66 -0.60 14.29
N VAL A 142 -0.99 0.60 14.75
CA VAL A 142 -1.43 0.86 16.12
C VAL A 142 -2.90 1.27 16.08
N GLY A 143 -3.77 0.45 16.64
CA GLY A 143 -5.22 0.63 16.57
C GLY A 143 -5.75 1.76 17.45
N SER A 144 -4.94 2.34 18.33
CA SER A 144 -5.32 3.51 19.13
C SER A 144 -4.11 4.43 19.35
N VAL A 145 -3.63 4.57 20.60
CA VAL A 145 -2.54 5.50 20.93
C VAL A 145 -1.17 4.89 20.62
N PHE A 146 -0.39 5.57 19.78
CA PHE A 146 1.06 5.43 19.75
C PHE A 146 1.70 6.49 20.66
N GLY A 147 2.18 6.06 21.83
CA GLY A 147 2.79 6.94 22.84
C GLY A 147 4.29 6.69 22.99
N ILE A 148 5.07 7.77 23.01
CA ILE A 148 6.52 7.75 23.32
C ILE A 148 6.73 8.52 24.62
N GLY A 149 7.14 7.81 25.67
CA GLY A 149 7.28 8.34 27.02
C GLY A 149 5.95 8.78 27.63
N GLU A 150 5.32 7.91 28.42
CA GLU A 150 4.03 8.21 29.06
C GLU A 150 4.19 8.84 30.45
N ARG A 151 5.24 8.51 31.20
CA ARG A 151 5.42 8.93 32.61
C ARG A 151 6.79 9.55 32.82
N SER A 152 6.91 10.41 33.82
CA SER A 152 8.15 11.13 34.14
C SER A 152 9.39 10.29 34.46
N THR A 153 9.27 8.97 34.53
CA THR A 153 10.39 8.04 34.78
C THR A 153 10.87 7.34 33.51
N SER A 154 10.16 7.45 32.39
CA SER A 154 10.51 6.76 31.15
C SER A 154 11.55 7.54 30.33
N THR A 155 12.51 6.81 29.77
CA THR A 155 13.34 7.25 28.66
C THR A 155 12.98 6.45 27.42
N ALA A 156 12.44 7.08 26.39
CA ALA A 156 11.95 6.38 25.20
C ALA A 156 12.57 6.95 23.93
N ALA A 157 13.16 6.06 23.12
CA ALA A 157 13.67 6.38 21.79
C ALA A 157 13.03 5.47 20.74
N VAL A 158 12.49 6.06 19.69
CA VAL A 158 11.97 5.36 18.51
C VAL A 158 12.74 5.82 17.28
N TYR A 159 13.35 4.87 16.58
CA TYR A 159 14.03 5.08 15.31
C TYR A 159 13.13 4.59 14.18
N LEU A 160 12.61 5.54 13.41
CA LEU A 160 11.75 5.29 12.27
C LEU A 160 12.62 5.20 11.01
N GLY A 161 13.31 4.05 10.91
CA GLY A 161 14.28 3.72 9.88
C GLY A 161 13.67 3.72 8.49
N VAL A 162 12.88 2.71 8.13
CA VAL A 162 12.19 2.63 6.81
C VAL A 162 10.73 2.19 6.92
N SER A 163 10.25 1.79 8.11
CA SER A 163 8.88 1.31 8.25
C SER A 163 7.85 2.42 8.05
N LYS A 164 6.65 2.00 7.66
CA LYS A 164 5.44 2.82 7.73
C LYS A 164 4.67 2.53 9.02
N VAL A 165 4.48 3.54 9.85
CA VAL A 165 3.72 3.48 11.10
C VAL A 165 2.38 4.18 10.93
N THR A 166 1.29 3.51 11.28
CA THR A 166 -0.07 4.07 11.30
C THR A 166 -0.64 4.05 12.71
N CYS A 167 -1.32 5.12 13.12
CA CYS A 167 -2.00 5.19 14.41
C CYS A 167 -3.21 6.13 14.40
N GLU A 168 -4.17 5.91 15.30
CA GLU A 168 -5.29 6.84 15.50
C GLU A 168 -4.84 8.11 16.24
N THR A 169 -3.93 7.97 17.20
CA THR A 169 -3.47 9.09 18.03
C THR A 169 -1.99 8.96 18.33
N PHE A 170 -1.23 10.01 18.07
CA PHE A 170 0.19 10.10 18.42
C PHE A 170 0.44 11.02 19.62
N ARG A 171 1.24 10.57 20.60
CA ARG A 171 1.57 11.32 21.83
C ARG A 171 3.04 11.19 22.22
N MET A 172 3.60 12.27 22.73
CA MET A 172 4.94 12.30 23.31
C MET A 172 4.91 13.04 24.65
N ASP A 173 5.53 12.47 25.68
CA ASP A 173 5.56 13.02 27.05
C ASP A 173 4.18 13.38 27.64
N ASP A 174 3.18 12.49 27.50
CA ASP A 174 1.76 12.81 27.78
C ASP A 174 1.50 13.30 29.22
N ARG A 175 2.23 12.77 30.21
CA ARG A 175 2.10 13.18 31.63
C ARG A 175 3.18 14.15 32.11
N GLY A 176 4.12 14.52 31.24
CA GLY A 176 5.21 15.42 31.55
C GLY A 176 6.40 14.77 32.26
N GLY A 177 7.60 15.18 31.85
CA GLY A 177 8.87 14.88 32.51
C GLY A 177 9.56 13.60 32.03
N ALA A 178 9.06 12.94 30.99
CA ALA A 178 9.77 11.85 30.31
C ALA A 178 10.91 12.41 29.45
N THR A 179 11.90 11.57 29.16
CA THR A 179 12.89 11.84 28.11
C THR A 179 12.43 11.11 26.85
N VAL A 180 12.15 11.84 25.77
CA VAL A 180 11.54 11.28 24.56
C VAL A 180 12.31 11.67 23.31
N LEU A 181 12.41 10.72 22.38
CA LEU A 181 13.00 10.91 21.06
C LEU A 181 12.25 10.07 20.02
N MET A 182 11.92 10.69 18.90
CA MET A 182 11.66 10.03 17.63
C MET A 182 12.66 10.55 16.61
N ASP A 183 13.49 9.67 16.06
CA ASP A 183 14.36 10.01 14.93
C ASP A 183 13.80 9.37 13.66
N ILE A 184 13.48 10.19 12.66
CA ILE A 184 12.93 9.75 11.39
C ILE A 184 14.02 9.79 10.33
N ALA A 185 14.33 8.62 9.77
CA ALA A 185 15.17 8.50 8.59
C ALA A 185 14.28 8.36 7.34
N ASN A 186 14.24 7.18 6.75
CA ASN A 186 13.49 6.85 5.55
C ASN A 186 12.06 6.35 5.82
N GLY A 187 11.61 6.30 7.08
CA GLY A 187 10.28 5.83 7.44
C GLY A 187 9.21 6.92 7.37
N THR A 188 7.97 6.54 7.69
CA THR A 188 6.81 7.44 7.61
C THR A 188 5.86 7.21 8.78
N LEU A 189 5.50 8.27 9.48
CA LEU A 189 4.45 8.29 10.49
C LEU A 189 3.16 8.83 9.85
N ILE A 190 2.06 8.12 10.06
CA ILE A 190 0.73 8.50 9.57
C ILE A 190 -0.24 8.47 10.75
N VAL A 191 -0.91 9.59 10.99
CA VAL A 191 -1.82 9.78 12.11
C VAL A 191 -3.19 10.19 11.59
N ASP A 192 -4.25 9.61 12.12
CA ASP A 192 -5.62 9.97 11.74
C ASP A 192 -5.96 11.41 12.17
N GLY A 193 -6.65 12.14 11.28
CA GLY A 193 -7.04 13.54 11.51
C GLY A 193 -5.94 14.56 11.25
N ASP A 194 -6.29 15.84 11.42
CA ASP A 194 -5.35 16.96 11.35
C ASP A 194 -4.67 17.15 12.71
N GLU A 195 -3.44 16.66 12.80
CA GLU A 195 -2.58 16.67 13.98
C GLU A 195 -1.34 17.54 13.75
N THR A 196 -1.34 18.35 12.69
CA THR A 196 -0.19 19.16 12.27
C THR A 196 0.29 20.10 13.38
N ALA A 197 -0.62 20.81 14.05
CA ALA A 197 -0.26 21.72 15.15
C ALA A 197 0.36 20.99 16.36
N LYS A 198 -0.18 19.81 16.68
CA LYS A 198 0.30 18.99 17.81
C LYS A 198 1.69 18.44 17.51
N ILE A 199 1.87 17.86 16.33
CA ILE A 199 3.15 17.31 15.89
C ILE A 199 4.19 18.41 15.75
N GLN A 200 3.84 19.59 15.23
CA GLN A 200 4.76 20.73 15.17
C GLN A 200 5.29 21.12 16.55
N THR A 201 4.45 21.06 17.60
CA THR A 201 4.90 21.33 18.96
C THR A 201 5.97 20.32 19.42
N TYR A 202 5.84 19.04 19.04
CA TYR A 202 6.86 18.02 19.36
C TYR A 202 8.16 18.25 18.58
N ILE A 203 8.07 18.71 17.33
CA ILE A 203 9.23 19.10 16.51
C ILE A 203 9.95 20.29 17.16
N ASP A 204 9.21 21.34 17.53
CA ASP A 204 9.76 22.56 18.14
C ASP A 204 10.43 22.28 19.49
N ASN A 205 9.96 21.25 20.22
CA ASN A 205 10.59 20.78 21.45
C ASN A 205 11.87 19.96 21.22
N GLY A 206 12.22 19.65 19.97
CA GLY A 206 13.35 18.78 19.61
C GLY A 206 13.11 17.31 19.91
N TRP A 207 11.85 16.89 20.11
CA TRP A 207 11.51 15.51 20.42
C TRP A 207 11.43 14.65 19.17
N ILE A 208 11.15 15.26 18.02
CA ILE A 208 11.19 14.61 16.72
C ILE A 208 12.31 15.27 15.91
N ILE A 209 13.25 14.46 15.45
CA ILE A 209 14.36 14.89 14.58
C ILE A 209 14.38 14.04 13.31
N ALA A 210 15.18 14.48 12.34
CA ALA A 210 15.38 13.79 11.08
C ALA A 210 16.85 13.42 10.90
N PHE A 211 17.15 12.16 10.63
CA PHE A 211 18.49 11.63 10.41
C PHE A 211 19.53 12.12 11.45
N ASP A 212 19.29 11.82 12.73
CA ASP A 212 20.13 12.27 13.85
C ASP A 212 20.31 13.81 13.91
N GLY A 213 19.31 14.54 13.41
CA GLY A 213 19.30 16.00 13.36
C GLY A 213 20.00 16.62 12.14
N ALA A 214 20.54 15.82 11.23
CA ALA A 214 21.12 16.32 9.98
C ALA A 214 20.05 16.63 8.92
N GLY A 215 18.96 15.87 8.89
CA GLY A 215 17.88 15.98 7.91
C GLY A 215 16.86 17.08 8.25
N THR A 216 15.83 17.16 7.41
CA THR A 216 14.68 18.05 7.66
C THR A 216 13.39 17.25 7.68
N LEU A 217 12.43 17.64 8.52
CA LEU A 217 11.12 16.99 8.59
C LEU A 217 10.16 17.60 7.58
N GLU A 218 9.34 16.76 6.96
CA GLU A 218 8.28 17.18 6.04
C GLU A 218 6.93 16.65 6.51
N MET A 219 6.00 17.57 6.75
CA MET A 219 4.67 17.29 7.27
C MET A 219 3.58 17.87 6.37
N ASP A 220 2.54 17.09 6.13
CA ASP A 220 1.32 17.51 5.44
C ASP A 220 0.08 16.91 6.10
N TYR A 221 -1.08 17.46 5.76
CA TYR A 221 -2.39 16.92 6.06
C TYR A 221 -3.21 16.83 4.76
N ASP A 222 -3.87 15.69 4.55
CA ASP A 222 -4.78 15.48 3.42
C ASP A 222 -4.11 15.64 2.03
N VAL A 223 -2.78 15.45 1.94
CA VAL A 223 -2.05 15.47 0.65
C VAL A 223 -1.53 14.07 0.31
N ARG A 224 -0.63 13.51 1.14
CA ARG A 224 -0.05 12.17 0.89
C ARG A 224 -1.00 11.05 1.31
N ASN A 225 -1.84 11.29 2.31
CA ASN A 225 -2.85 10.34 2.80
C ASN A 225 -4.14 11.11 3.11
N PRO A 226 -5.29 10.78 2.46
CA PRO A 226 -6.55 11.49 2.69
C PRO A 226 -6.99 11.47 4.16
N GLU A 227 -7.47 12.61 4.66
CA GLU A 227 -7.93 12.84 6.04
C GLU A 227 -6.91 12.53 7.15
N LYS A 228 -5.62 12.43 6.81
CA LYS A 228 -4.55 12.05 7.74
C LYS A 228 -3.40 13.04 7.72
N THR A 229 -2.71 13.15 8.84
CA THR A 229 -1.43 13.83 8.95
C THR A 229 -0.30 12.86 8.62
N THR A 230 0.60 13.24 7.72
CA THR A 230 1.76 12.44 7.33
C THR A 230 3.04 13.18 7.69
N LEU A 231 3.94 12.52 8.39
CA LEU A 231 5.26 13.03 8.74
C LEU A 231 6.35 12.08 8.22
N THR A 232 7.32 12.64 7.51
CA THR A 232 8.53 11.93 7.05
C THR A 232 9.74 12.86 7.18
N ALA A 233 10.90 12.42 6.70
CA ALA A 233 12.11 13.22 6.62
C ALA A 233 12.65 13.31 5.19
N VAL A 234 13.32 14.42 4.93
CA VAL A 234 14.10 14.66 3.72
C VAL A 234 15.56 14.40 4.03
N HIS A 235 16.17 13.52 3.25
CA HIS A 235 17.57 13.13 3.38
C HIS A 235 18.50 14.34 3.23
N PRO A 236 19.46 14.57 4.14
CA PRO A 236 20.27 15.80 4.15
C PRO A 236 21.17 15.96 2.93
N LEU A 237 21.61 14.85 2.35
CA LEU A 237 22.50 14.85 1.17
C LEU A 237 21.75 15.01 -0.16
N GLY A 238 20.42 15.16 -0.17
CA GLY A 238 19.65 15.31 -1.41
C GLY A 238 19.88 14.16 -2.41
N ILE A 239 19.85 12.92 -1.89
CA ILE A 239 20.18 11.73 -2.66
C ILE A 239 19.23 11.49 -3.84
N SER A 240 19.76 10.99 -4.96
CA SER A 240 18.97 10.58 -6.12
C SER A 240 19.54 9.29 -6.74
N PRO A 241 18.74 8.23 -6.94
CA PRO A 241 17.29 8.14 -6.66
C PRO A 241 16.93 8.24 -5.17
N ALA A 242 15.88 9.00 -4.87
CA ALA A 242 15.38 9.18 -3.51
C ALA A 242 14.80 7.87 -2.94
N ASN A 243 14.64 7.81 -1.61
CA ASN A 243 14.06 6.66 -0.94
C ASN A 243 12.63 6.35 -1.46
N ASN A 244 12.34 5.07 -1.71
CA ASN A 244 11.14 4.53 -2.35
C ASN A 244 10.84 5.09 -3.75
N GLN A 245 11.78 5.77 -4.41
CA GLN A 245 11.54 6.27 -5.76
C GLN A 245 11.46 5.11 -6.76
N ILE A 246 10.51 5.20 -7.69
CA ILE A 246 10.47 4.36 -8.88
C ILE A 246 11.18 5.13 -9.99
N VAL A 247 12.24 4.56 -10.55
CA VAL A 247 13.02 5.13 -11.65
C VAL A 247 13.08 4.16 -12.83
N THR A 248 13.53 4.64 -13.99
CA THR A 248 13.84 3.77 -15.12
C THR A 248 15.32 3.36 -15.08
N VAL A 249 15.69 2.34 -15.86
CA VAL A 249 17.11 1.94 -16.03
C VAL A 249 17.96 2.99 -16.78
N ASP A 250 17.38 4.11 -17.22
CA ASP A 250 18.14 5.23 -17.81
C ASP A 250 18.87 6.05 -16.76
N VAL A 251 18.58 5.84 -15.46
CA VAL A 251 19.41 6.36 -14.38
C VAL A 251 20.78 5.67 -14.47
N THR A 252 21.78 6.43 -14.92
CA THR A 252 23.15 5.97 -15.13
C THR A 252 24.10 6.29 -13.98
N ALA A 253 23.62 7.03 -12.97
CA ALA A 253 24.40 7.36 -11.78
C ALA A 253 23.50 7.56 -10.56
N LEU A 254 24.00 7.14 -9.40
CA LEU A 254 23.55 7.64 -8.10
C LEU A 254 24.23 8.98 -7.84
N THR A 255 23.52 9.92 -7.22
CA THR A 255 24.04 11.27 -6.93
C THR A 255 23.66 11.72 -5.52
N TRP A 256 24.53 12.51 -4.89
CA TRP A 256 24.34 13.07 -3.55
C TRP A 256 25.18 14.35 -3.43
N ASN A 257 24.91 15.16 -2.41
CA ASN A 257 25.64 16.41 -2.14
C ASN A 257 26.42 16.25 -0.85
N LEU A 258 27.73 16.46 -0.89
CA LEU A 258 28.55 16.47 0.32
C LEU A 258 28.35 17.80 1.08
N PRO A 259 28.28 17.78 2.41
CA PRO A 259 28.20 19.01 3.18
C PRO A 259 29.51 19.81 3.09
N GLU A 260 29.41 21.12 3.31
CA GLU A 260 30.59 21.96 3.52
C GLU A 260 31.35 21.51 4.79
N PRO A 261 32.69 21.55 4.81
CA PRO A 261 33.45 21.21 6.00
C PRO A 261 33.11 22.13 7.18
N ASN A 262 32.93 21.55 8.37
CA ASN A 262 32.71 22.28 9.62
C ASN A 262 33.95 23.11 10.02
N GLN A 263 35.14 22.68 9.57
CA GLN A 263 36.40 23.36 9.83
C GLN A 263 37.06 23.85 8.53
N ALA A 264 37.54 25.09 8.52
CA ALA A 264 38.23 25.64 7.35
C ALA A 264 39.47 24.80 6.98
N GLY A 265 39.47 24.27 5.75
CA GLY A 265 40.55 23.43 5.23
C GLY A 265 40.43 21.95 5.57
N ALA A 266 39.37 21.51 6.25
CA ALA A 266 39.05 20.10 6.39
C ALA A 266 38.59 19.49 5.06
N VAL A 267 38.76 18.17 4.95
CA VAL A 267 38.35 17.40 3.77
C VAL A 267 37.14 16.55 4.14
N VAL A 268 36.07 16.69 3.36
CA VAL A 268 34.87 15.87 3.47
C VAL A 268 34.93 14.75 2.42
N THR A 269 34.71 13.53 2.87
CA THR A 269 34.70 12.31 2.05
C THR A 269 33.46 11.48 2.35
N CYS A 270 33.17 10.50 1.50
CA CYS A 270 32.07 9.56 1.72
C CYS A 270 32.46 8.10 1.48
N ASP A 271 31.73 7.22 2.14
CA ASP A 271 31.57 5.83 1.75
C ASP A 271 30.16 5.63 1.17
N VAL A 272 30.06 4.97 0.03
CA VAL A 272 28.77 4.66 -0.61
C VAL A 272 28.60 3.16 -0.69
N TYR A 273 27.41 2.69 -0.35
CA TYR A 273 27.05 1.27 -0.38
C TYR A 273 25.87 1.06 -1.32
N LEU A 274 25.88 -0.01 -2.11
CA LEU A 274 24.85 -0.36 -3.09
C LEU A 274 24.68 -1.87 -3.20
N GLY A 275 23.45 -2.36 -3.34
CA GLY A 275 23.11 -3.74 -3.65
C GLY A 275 21.60 -3.93 -3.88
N THR A 276 21.16 -5.17 -4.05
CA THR A 276 19.76 -5.62 -4.19
C THR A 276 19.30 -6.54 -3.05
N ASP A 277 20.19 -6.99 -2.18
CA ASP A 277 19.94 -7.76 -0.95
C ASP A 277 20.97 -7.36 0.14
N THR A 278 20.45 -6.82 1.25
CA THR A 278 21.23 -6.34 2.39
C THR A 278 21.53 -7.43 3.43
N ASN A 279 20.97 -8.63 3.28
CA ASN A 279 21.14 -9.69 4.26
C ASN A 279 22.47 -10.42 4.07
N GLY A 280 23.47 -10.11 4.91
CA GLY A 280 24.80 -10.73 4.88
C GLY A 280 24.85 -12.26 5.05
N HIS A 281 23.73 -12.89 5.39
CA HIS A 281 23.58 -14.35 5.48
C HIS A 281 22.78 -14.96 4.33
N SER A 282 22.15 -14.13 3.49
CA SER A 282 21.45 -14.57 2.29
C SER A 282 22.45 -15.12 1.26
N PRO A 283 22.13 -16.21 0.55
CA PRO A 283 22.93 -16.65 -0.59
C PRO A 283 22.96 -15.60 -1.73
N ASN A 284 22.06 -14.62 -1.70
CA ASN A 284 21.93 -13.55 -2.69
C ASN A 284 22.53 -12.21 -2.20
N TYR A 285 23.25 -12.18 -1.08
CA TYR A 285 23.86 -10.96 -0.55
C TYR A 285 24.76 -10.26 -1.58
N ASP A 286 24.47 -9.00 -1.88
CA ASP A 286 25.20 -8.19 -2.87
C ASP A 286 25.37 -6.72 -2.44
N TYR A 287 25.05 -6.37 -1.20
CA TYR A 287 25.23 -5.02 -0.66
C TYR A 287 26.71 -4.72 -0.40
N GLN A 288 27.32 -3.96 -1.31
CA GLN A 288 28.75 -3.70 -1.35
C GLN A 288 29.07 -2.22 -1.17
N LYS A 289 30.24 -1.93 -0.55
CA LYS A 289 30.82 -0.59 -0.55
C LYS A 289 31.43 -0.30 -1.92
N VAL A 290 30.83 0.63 -2.65
CA VAL A 290 31.18 0.99 -4.04
C VAL A 290 32.04 2.25 -4.14
N VAL A 291 32.01 3.12 -3.14
CA VAL A 291 32.93 4.28 -2.97
C VAL A 291 33.55 4.18 -1.58
N THR A 292 34.86 4.42 -1.47
CA THR A 292 35.59 4.29 -0.20
C THR A 292 36.45 5.51 0.08
N ASN A 293 36.03 6.33 1.04
CA ASN A 293 36.74 7.51 1.54
C ASN A 293 37.17 8.48 0.43
N GLU A 294 36.25 8.79 -0.49
CA GLU A 294 36.49 9.70 -1.61
C GLU A 294 35.65 10.97 -1.49
N SER A 295 36.15 12.09 -2.03
CA SER A 295 35.41 13.35 -2.12
C SER A 295 34.72 13.44 -3.49
N VAL A 296 33.65 12.67 -3.65
CA VAL A 296 32.85 12.56 -4.87
C VAL A 296 31.36 12.65 -4.54
N GLU A 297 30.56 13.06 -5.51
CA GLU A 297 29.11 13.34 -5.38
C GLU A 297 28.25 12.50 -6.35
N SER A 298 28.88 11.53 -7.01
CA SER A 298 28.20 10.63 -7.94
C SER A 298 28.91 9.30 -8.07
N TYR A 299 28.14 8.24 -8.33
CA TYR A 299 28.64 6.91 -8.65
C TYR A 299 27.90 6.35 -9.87
N ALA A 300 28.63 5.98 -10.91
CA ALA A 300 28.03 5.42 -12.13
C ALA A 300 27.46 4.01 -11.87
N VAL A 301 26.24 3.76 -12.35
CA VAL A 301 25.53 2.49 -12.18
C VAL A 301 24.99 1.98 -13.51
N THR A 302 24.78 0.66 -13.59
CA THR A 302 23.98 0.03 -14.63
C THR A 302 22.89 -0.76 -13.92
N LEU A 303 21.64 -0.36 -14.17
CA LEU A 303 20.50 -0.93 -13.48
C LEU A 303 19.81 -1.98 -14.35
N GLU A 304 19.26 -3.01 -13.71
CA GLU A 304 18.42 -4.03 -14.33
C GLU A 304 16.94 -3.66 -14.14
N PRO A 305 16.04 -3.91 -15.11
CA PRO A 305 14.62 -3.65 -14.95
C PRO A 305 13.98 -4.60 -13.92
N GLY A 306 12.92 -4.14 -13.24
CA GLY A 306 12.17 -4.91 -12.26
C GLY A 306 12.92 -5.20 -10.96
N LYS A 307 13.99 -4.45 -10.64
CA LYS A 307 14.81 -4.68 -9.44
C LYS A 307 14.55 -3.64 -8.37
N ILE A 308 14.79 -4.05 -7.12
CA ILE A 308 14.86 -3.15 -5.97
C ILE A 308 16.34 -3.03 -5.61
N TYR A 309 16.80 -1.79 -5.50
CA TYR A 309 18.14 -1.45 -5.05
C TYR A 309 18.08 -0.78 -3.69
N TYR A 310 19.08 -1.08 -2.87
CA TYR A 310 19.32 -0.51 -1.56
C TYR A 310 20.64 0.24 -1.62
N TRP A 311 20.69 1.45 -1.08
CA TRP A 311 21.90 2.24 -1.06
C TRP A 311 21.97 3.24 0.08
N LYS A 312 23.18 3.57 0.54
CA LYS A 312 23.40 4.55 1.61
C LYS A 312 24.71 5.29 1.42
N VAL A 313 24.80 6.48 2.00
CA VAL A 313 25.99 7.34 1.96
C VAL A 313 26.35 7.71 3.38
N ASP A 314 27.53 7.28 3.83
CA ASP A 314 28.11 7.71 5.10
C ASP A 314 29.13 8.81 4.81
N VAL A 315 29.13 9.90 5.58
CA VAL A 315 30.00 11.07 5.33
C VAL A 315 30.99 11.24 6.47
N PHE A 316 32.23 11.56 6.10
CA PHE A 316 33.34 11.74 7.01
C PHE A 316 33.97 13.13 6.83
N GLU A 317 34.45 13.71 7.93
CA GLU A 317 35.32 14.89 7.92
C GLU A 317 36.66 14.52 8.54
N ASN A 318 37.76 14.67 7.79
CA ASN A 318 39.11 14.27 8.23
C ASN A 318 39.20 12.84 8.80
N GLY A 319 38.33 11.94 8.31
CA GLY A 319 38.24 10.53 8.74
C GLY A 319 37.34 10.27 9.95
N GLU A 320 36.69 11.28 10.52
CA GLU A 320 35.67 11.14 11.55
C GLU A 320 34.27 11.08 10.91
N LEU A 321 33.44 10.11 11.30
CA LEU A 321 32.07 9.97 10.80
C LEU A 321 31.23 11.16 11.30
N ILE A 322 30.73 11.97 10.38
CA ILE A 322 29.88 13.15 10.68
C ILE A 322 28.42 12.95 10.27
N PHE A 323 28.14 11.94 9.45
CA PHE A 323 26.79 11.53 9.09
C PHE A 323 26.76 10.02 8.86
N ASP A 324 25.96 9.31 9.66
CA ASP A 324 25.60 7.91 9.44
C ASP A 324 24.19 7.86 8.86
N ALA A 325 24.03 7.26 7.68
CA ALA A 325 22.69 7.07 7.12
C ALA A 325 21.81 6.14 8.01
N GLN A 326 22.42 5.36 8.91
CA GLN A 326 21.85 4.34 9.79
C GLN A 326 21.19 3.18 9.03
N VAL A 327 20.24 3.49 8.15
CA VAL A 327 19.49 2.55 7.30
C VAL A 327 19.64 2.91 5.83
N PRO A 328 19.64 1.92 4.91
CA PRO A 328 19.69 2.21 3.48
C PRO A 328 18.39 2.85 2.99
N SER A 329 18.54 3.72 1.98
CA SER A 329 17.44 4.16 1.12
C SER A 329 17.19 3.11 0.05
N THR A 330 15.93 2.99 -0.38
CA THR A 330 15.53 2.05 -1.43
C THR A 330 15.11 2.80 -2.70
N PHE A 331 15.28 2.19 -3.86
CA PHE A 331 14.58 2.60 -5.07
C PHE A 331 14.31 1.37 -5.92
N SER A 332 13.33 1.44 -6.80
CA SER A 332 13.07 0.35 -7.75
C SER A 332 13.20 0.84 -9.19
N THR A 333 13.68 -0.05 -10.04
CA THR A 333 13.57 0.08 -11.48
C THR A 333 12.26 -0.55 -11.91
N GLY A 334 11.15 0.17 -11.69
CA GLY A 334 9.82 -0.34 -12.03
C GLY A 334 9.61 -0.55 -13.53
N ASN A 335 8.59 -1.34 -13.84
CA ASN A 335 7.93 -1.40 -15.13
C ASN A 335 6.64 -0.57 -15.07
N VAL A 336 6.29 0.13 -16.13
CA VAL A 336 5.00 0.83 -16.25
C VAL A 336 4.04 -0.01 -17.08
N VAL A 337 2.93 -0.44 -16.48
CA VAL A 337 1.88 -1.21 -17.19
C VAL A 337 1.51 -0.52 -18.52
N PRO A 338 1.40 -1.25 -19.64
CA PRO A 338 1.07 -0.65 -20.91
C PRO A 338 -0.30 0.04 -20.85
N THR A 339 -0.38 1.27 -21.33
CA THR A 339 -1.65 1.98 -21.45
C THR A 339 -2.26 1.64 -22.80
N VAL A 340 -3.41 0.96 -22.77
CA VAL A 340 -4.11 0.50 -23.98
C VAL A 340 -5.34 1.36 -24.21
N ASN A 341 -5.60 1.68 -25.47
CA ASN A 341 -6.85 2.28 -25.92
C ASN A 341 -7.34 1.52 -27.16
N ALA A 342 -8.45 0.82 -27.03
CA ALA A 342 -9.09 0.00 -28.06
C ALA A 342 -9.90 0.86 -29.07
N GLY A 343 -10.12 2.14 -28.77
CA GLY A 343 -10.99 3.04 -29.51
C GLY A 343 -12.37 3.19 -28.86
N GLY A 344 -13.14 4.18 -29.31
CA GLY A 344 -14.50 4.39 -28.81
C GLY A 344 -15.52 3.45 -29.46
N ASP A 345 -16.68 3.29 -28.81
CA ASP A 345 -17.77 2.43 -29.31
C ASP A 345 -18.22 2.80 -30.73
N ILE A 346 -18.57 1.78 -31.52
CA ILE A 346 -18.90 1.89 -32.94
C ILE A 346 -20.35 1.50 -33.19
N THR A 347 -21.04 2.29 -34.00
CA THR A 347 -22.34 1.92 -34.58
C THR A 347 -22.16 1.51 -36.04
N ALA A 348 -22.62 0.31 -36.40
CA ALA A 348 -22.49 -0.29 -37.73
C ALA A 348 -23.81 -0.94 -38.18
N TRP A 349 -23.89 -1.34 -39.44
CA TRP A 349 -25.03 -2.10 -39.95
C TRP A 349 -24.60 -3.12 -41.00
N LEU A 350 -25.45 -4.13 -41.20
CA LEU A 350 -25.19 -5.17 -42.19
C LEU A 350 -25.35 -4.64 -43.62
N ILE A 351 -24.37 -4.97 -44.46
CA ILE A 351 -24.41 -4.84 -45.92
C ILE A 351 -24.17 -6.23 -46.48
N ASP A 352 -25.14 -6.75 -47.24
CA ASP A 352 -25.12 -8.13 -47.74
C ASP A 352 -24.85 -9.19 -46.64
N GLY A 353 -25.41 -8.95 -45.43
CA GLY A 353 -25.30 -9.84 -44.28
C GLY A 353 -24.00 -9.72 -43.48
N LYS A 354 -23.17 -8.71 -43.74
CA LYS A 354 -21.91 -8.50 -43.01
C LYS A 354 -21.70 -7.03 -42.64
N ALA A 355 -21.13 -6.77 -41.47
CA ALA A 355 -20.59 -5.47 -41.08
C ALA A 355 -19.07 -5.58 -40.99
N GLN A 356 -18.36 -4.86 -41.87
CA GLN A 356 -16.90 -4.83 -41.91
C GLN A 356 -16.40 -3.50 -41.35
N LEU A 357 -15.46 -3.56 -40.40
CA LEU A 357 -14.95 -2.43 -39.65
C LEU A 357 -13.42 -2.51 -39.53
N ASP A 358 -12.77 -1.35 -39.47
CA ASP A 358 -11.35 -1.25 -39.14
C ASP A 358 -11.23 -0.79 -37.68
N LEU A 359 -10.55 -1.59 -36.87
CA LEU A 359 -10.19 -1.25 -35.50
C LEU A 359 -8.80 -0.60 -35.50
N ALA A 360 -8.68 0.50 -34.77
CA ALA A 360 -7.44 1.25 -34.64
C ALA A 360 -7.12 1.46 -33.16
N GLY A 361 -6.65 0.39 -32.52
CA GLY A 361 -6.12 0.47 -31.17
C GLY A 361 -4.80 1.22 -31.13
N THR A 362 -4.44 1.72 -29.96
CA THR A 362 -3.14 2.32 -29.66
C THR A 362 -2.64 1.79 -28.33
N VAL A 363 -1.32 1.59 -28.24
CA VAL A 363 -0.64 1.18 -27.01
C VAL A 363 0.48 2.17 -26.74
N GLU A 364 0.51 2.71 -25.53
CA GLU A 364 1.65 3.45 -24.99
C GLU A 364 2.33 2.57 -23.94
N ASP A 365 3.62 2.33 -24.13
CA ASP A 365 4.47 1.50 -23.28
C ASP A 365 5.75 2.28 -22.98
N ASP A 366 6.34 2.09 -21.81
CA ASP A 366 7.63 2.73 -21.46
C ASP A 366 8.83 2.09 -22.19
N GLY A 367 8.57 1.08 -23.02
CA GLY A 367 9.51 0.32 -23.80
C GLY A 367 10.20 -0.79 -23.02
N ARG A 368 9.75 -1.12 -21.79
CA ARG A 368 10.48 -2.03 -20.89
C ARG A 368 9.57 -2.74 -19.87
N PRO A 369 9.44 -4.08 -19.91
CA PRO A 369 10.28 -4.96 -20.71
C PRO A 369 9.89 -4.96 -22.20
N ALA A 370 10.89 -4.94 -23.08
CA ALA A 370 10.68 -5.01 -24.53
C ALA A 370 10.99 -6.42 -25.08
N PRO A 371 10.29 -6.85 -26.16
CA PRO A 371 9.16 -6.15 -26.79
C PRO A 371 7.85 -6.40 -26.03
N TYR A 372 6.90 -5.46 -26.12
CA TYR A 372 5.51 -5.78 -25.79
C TYR A 372 4.84 -6.56 -26.92
N THR A 373 3.77 -7.26 -26.56
CA THR A 373 2.87 -7.99 -27.47
C THR A 373 1.46 -7.47 -27.30
N VAL A 374 0.64 -7.57 -28.36
CA VAL A 374 -0.77 -7.17 -28.30
C VAL A 374 -1.65 -8.32 -28.76
N LYS A 375 -2.92 -8.31 -28.33
CA LYS A 375 -3.90 -9.30 -28.76
C LYS A 375 -5.32 -8.78 -28.67
N TRP A 376 -6.08 -8.93 -29.76
CA TRP A 376 -7.53 -8.76 -29.74
C TRP A 376 -8.25 -10.06 -29.35
N THR A 377 -9.28 -9.94 -28.51
CA THR A 377 -10.18 -11.04 -28.16
C THR A 377 -11.65 -10.62 -28.21
N VAL A 378 -12.53 -11.56 -28.55
CA VAL A 378 -13.99 -11.36 -28.45
C VAL A 378 -14.42 -11.80 -27.05
N THR A 379 -14.93 -10.88 -26.25
CA THR A 379 -15.37 -11.15 -24.88
C THR A 379 -16.87 -11.44 -24.83
N SER A 380 -17.65 -10.83 -25.72
CA SER A 380 -19.09 -11.06 -25.87
C SER A 380 -19.53 -10.88 -27.32
N GLN A 381 -20.51 -11.68 -27.76
CA GLN A 381 -21.12 -11.58 -29.09
C GLN A 381 -22.53 -12.20 -29.09
N PRO A 382 -23.39 -11.89 -30.09
CA PRO A 382 -24.70 -12.51 -30.25
C PRO A 382 -24.60 -14.03 -30.43
N GLU A 383 -25.59 -14.76 -29.92
CA GLU A 383 -25.64 -16.22 -30.00
C GLU A 383 -25.66 -16.70 -31.45
N GLY A 384 -24.76 -17.62 -31.79
CA GLY A 384 -24.66 -18.21 -33.13
C GLY A 384 -23.99 -17.32 -34.19
N SER A 385 -23.57 -16.10 -33.83
CA SER A 385 -22.81 -15.21 -34.72
C SER A 385 -21.35 -15.61 -34.88
N ILE A 386 -20.69 -15.08 -35.91
CA ILE A 386 -19.27 -15.26 -36.20
C ILE A 386 -18.59 -13.88 -36.28
N VAL A 387 -17.43 -13.78 -35.62
CA VAL A 387 -16.50 -12.65 -35.73
C VAL A 387 -15.24 -13.13 -36.45
N GLU A 388 -14.93 -12.53 -37.59
CA GLU A 388 -13.73 -12.84 -38.38
C GLU A 388 -12.73 -11.67 -38.31
N PHE A 389 -11.49 -11.95 -37.92
CA PHE A 389 -10.41 -10.96 -37.90
C PHE A 389 -9.50 -11.08 -39.12
N THR A 390 -9.04 -9.94 -39.62
CA THR A 390 -8.03 -9.86 -40.68
C THR A 390 -6.91 -8.90 -40.26
N PRO A 391 -5.68 -9.38 -40.04
CA PRO A 391 -5.23 -10.78 -40.12
C PRO A 391 -5.75 -11.64 -38.96
N ALA A 392 -5.84 -12.96 -39.18
CA ALA A 392 -6.35 -13.91 -38.19
C ALA A 392 -5.45 -14.06 -36.94
N SER A 393 -4.20 -13.60 -37.00
CA SER A 393 -3.28 -13.66 -35.85
C SER A 393 -3.69 -12.73 -34.71
N VAL A 394 -4.52 -11.71 -34.95
CA VAL A 394 -5.00 -10.72 -33.95
C VAL A 394 -3.92 -10.00 -33.12
N ASP A 395 -2.65 -10.19 -33.48
CA ASP A 395 -1.48 -9.64 -32.80
C ASP A 395 -1.04 -8.28 -33.39
N ALA A 396 -2.01 -7.41 -33.70
CA ALA A 396 -1.75 -6.07 -34.23
C ALA A 396 -2.69 -5.05 -33.57
N GLU A 397 -2.16 -3.86 -33.25
CA GLU A 397 -2.96 -2.77 -32.66
C GLU A 397 -4.11 -2.36 -33.57
N SER A 398 -3.86 -2.37 -34.89
CA SER A 398 -4.87 -2.10 -35.91
C SER A 398 -5.13 -3.33 -36.79
N LEU A 399 -6.40 -3.67 -36.97
CA LEU A 399 -6.84 -4.79 -37.80
C LEU A 399 -8.28 -4.57 -38.30
N SER A 400 -8.75 -5.39 -39.24
CA SER A 400 -10.15 -5.38 -39.67
C SER A 400 -10.94 -6.50 -39.00
N VAL A 401 -12.19 -6.23 -38.66
CA VAL A 401 -13.14 -7.20 -38.12
C VAL A 401 -14.41 -7.27 -38.98
N VAL A 402 -14.99 -8.47 -39.07
CA VAL A 402 -16.26 -8.71 -39.76
C VAL A 402 -17.23 -9.40 -38.81
N CYS A 403 -18.39 -8.78 -38.60
CA CYS A 403 -19.53 -9.34 -37.88
C CYS A 403 -20.59 -9.82 -38.89
N ASP A 404 -21.19 -10.98 -38.68
CA ASP A 404 -22.16 -11.59 -39.62
C ASP A 404 -23.64 -11.45 -39.22
N SER A 405 -23.90 -10.83 -38.06
CA SER A 405 -25.24 -10.74 -37.48
C SER A 405 -25.45 -9.38 -36.81
N ALA A 406 -26.71 -8.97 -36.66
CA ALA A 406 -27.06 -7.81 -35.84
C ALA A 406 -26.96 -8.15 -34.34
N GLY A 407 -26.59 -7.15 -33.53
CA GLY A 407 -26.43 -7.24 -32.08
C GLY A 407 -25.15 -6.57 -31.59
N ASP A 408 -24.89 -6.73 -30.30
CA ASP A 408 -23.75 -6.10 -29.62
C ASP A 408 -22.57 -7.07 -29.53
N TYR A 409 -21.41 -6.60 -29.97
CA TYR A 409 -20.14 -7.31 -29.86
C TYR A 409 -19.22 -6.52 -28.93
N ILE A 410 -18.61 -7.18 -27.96
CA ILE A 410 -17.60 -6.58 -27.08
C ILE A 410 -16.26 -7.23 -27.40
N LEU A 411 -15.29 -6.40 -27.76
CA LEU A 411 -13.94 -6.81 -28.10
C LEU A 411 -12.97 -6.15 -27.12
N GLU A 412 -11.91 -6.87 -26.75
CA GLU A 412 -10.85 -6.39 -25.87
C GLU A 412 -9.52 -6.39 -26.59
N LEU A 413 -8.79 -5.27 -26.52
CA LEU A 413 -7.38 -5.19 -26.86
C LEU A 413 -6.57 -5.32 -25.56
N ALA A 414 -5.66 -6.28 -25.52
CA ALA A 414 -4.69 -6.42 -24.44
C ALA A 414 -3.28 -6.14 -24.97
N ALA A 415 -2.45 -5.48 -24.17
CA ALA A 415 -1.01 -5.34 -24.42
C ALA A 415 -0.24 -5.85 -23.20
N ASN A 416 0.76 -6.71 -23.45
CA ASN A 416 1.60 -7.31 -22.42
C ASN A 416 3.07 -7.05 -22.74
N ASP A 417 3.79 -6.43 -21.81
CA ASP A 417 5.21 -6.07 -21.89
C ASP A 417 6.16 -7.14 -21.30
N LEU A 418 5.73 -8.40 -21.24
CA LEU A 418 6.42 -9.53 -20.57
C LEU A 418 6.35 -9.53 -19.03
N SER A 419 5.94 -8.45 -18.39
CA SER A 419 5.76 -8.35 -16.94
C SER A 419 4.29 -8.11 -16.58
N ASP A 420 3.71 -7.06 -17.16
CA ASP A 420 2.40 -6.53 -16.84
C ASP A 420 1.50 -6.47 -18.09
N THR A 421 0.18 -6.40 -17.87
CA THR A 421 -0.81 -6.35 -18.95
C THR A 421 -1.77 -5.19 -18.75
N GLY A 422 -1.87 -4.31 -19.73
CA GLY A 422 -2.96 -3.34 -19.87
C GLY A 422 -4.04 -3.86 -20.81
N THR A 423 -5.29 -3.46 -20.58
CA THR A 423 -6.42 -3.80 -21.45
C THR A 423 -7.36 -2.62 -21.63
N ASP A 424 -8.08 -2.62 -22.76
CA ASP A 424 -9.21 -1.74 -23.00
C ASP A 424 -10.26 -2.45 -23.89
N THR A 425 -11.52 -2.02 -23.80
CA THR A 425 -12.62 -2.64 -24.54
C THR A 425 -13.34 -1.66 -25.46
N ILE A 426 -13.92 -2.21 -26.52
CA ILE A 426 -14.78 -1.51 -27.46
C ILE A 426 -16.09 -2.27 -27.63
N THR A 427 -17.20 -1.53 -27.68
CA THR A 427 -18.52 -2.08 -28.02
C THR A 427 -18.88 -1.73 -29.44
N ILE A 428 -19.26 -2.75 -30.23
CA ILE A 428 -19.73 -2.59 -31.60
C ILE A 428 -21.21 -2.94 -31.65
N HIS A 429 -22.05 -1.94 -31.91
CA HIS A 429 -23.49 -2.07 -32.09
C HIS A 429 -23.80 -2.29 -33.58
N VAL A 430 -24.11 -3.52 -33.98
CA VAL A 430 -24.44 -3.87 -35.36
C VAL A 430 -25.95 -3.94 -35.55
N PHE A 431 -26.50 -3.15 -36.47
CA PHE A 431 -27.93 -3.13 -36.79
C PHE A 431 -28.23 -3.87 -38.10
N GLU A 432 -29.48 -4.30 -38.30
CA GLU A 432 -29.89 -5.01 -39.52
C GLU A 432 -29.73 -4.15 -40.77
N ASN A 433 -29.91 -2.84 -40.63
CA ASN A 433 -29.83 -1.90 -41.74
C ASN A 433 -29.46 -0.48 -41.28
N ALA A 434 -29.10 0.35 -42.26
CA ALA A 434 -28.68 1.73 -42.02
C ALA A 434 -29.75 2.60 -41.33
N CYS A 435 -31.04 2.31 -41.52
CA CYS A 435 -32.11 3.08 -40.88
C CYS A 435 -32.17 2.83 -39.38
N GLU A 436 -32.10 1.56 -38.96
CA GLU A 436 -32.05 1.20 -37.54
C GLU A 436 -30.80 1.76 -36.85
N ALA A 437 -29.64 1.67 -37.50
CA ALA A 437 -28.41 2.31 -37.02
C ALA A 437 -28.55 3.83 -36.89
N THR A 438 -29.21 4.49 -37.84
CA THR A 438 -29.42 5.95 -37.77
C THR A 438 -30.34 6.32 -36.60
N LYS A 439 -31.37 5.52 -36.34
CA LYS A 439 -32.33 5.75 -35.25
C LYS A 439 -31.73 5.56 -33.86
N SER A 440 -30.68 4.76 -33.72
CA SER A 440 -30.03 4.53 -32.43
C SER A 440 -29.12 5.68 -31.99
N LEU A 441 -28.76 6.59 -32.90
CA LEU A 441 -27.90 7.72 -32.58
C LEU A 441 -28.60 8.70 -31.61
N PRO A 442 -27.88 9.22 -30.61
CA PRO A 442 -28.46 10.05 -29.54
C PRO A 442 -29.05 11.38 -30.03
N ASN A 443 -28.65 11.84 -31.21
CA ASN A 443 -29.14 13.05 -31.87
C ASN A 443 -30.10 12.79 -33.03
N TYR A 444 -30.62 11.56 -33.16
CA TYR A 444 -31.59 11.23 -34.19
C TYR A 444 -32.86 12.08 -34.05
N VAL A 445 -33.27 12.68 -35.17
CA VAL A 445 -34.55 13.40 -35.29
C VAL A 445 -35.32 12.76 -36.44
N PRO A 446 -36.53 12.23 -36.22
CA PRO A 446 -37.35 11.69 -37.29
C PRO A 446 -37.59 12.69 -38.41
N LEU A 447 -37.53 12.24 -39.66
CA LEU A 447 -37.86 13.07 -40.80
C LEU A 447 -39.35 13.41 -40.77
N VAL A 448 -39.66 14.70 -40.84
CA VAL A 448 -41.06 15.14 -40.96
C VAL A 448 -41.61 14.63 -42.28
N GLY A 449 -42.62 13.76 -42.22
CA GLY A 449 -43.28 13.17 -43.38
C GLY A 449 -42.84 11.74 -43.71
N ASP A 450 -41.87 11.17 -43.00
CA ASP A 450 -41.59 9.73 -43.01
C ASP A 450 -42.69 9.05 -42.18
N LEU A 451 -43.73 8.55 -42.85
CA LEU A 451 -44.95 8.05 -42.20
C LEU A 451 -44.85 6.56 -41.89
N ASN A 452 -44.01 5.82 -42.60
CA ASN A 452 -43.76 4.40 -42.34
C ASN A 452 -42.52 4.15 -41.46
N ALA A 453 -41.78 5.20 -41.14
CA ALA A 453 -40.53 5.16 -40.38
C ALA A 453 -39.46 4.29 -41.07
N ASP A 454 -39.28 4.36 -42.38
CA ASP A 454 -38.22 3.64 -43.10
C ASP A 454 -36.95 4.48 -43.34
N CYS A 455 -36.88 5.65 -42.70
CA CYS A 455 -35.82 6.66 -42.82
C CYS A 455 -35.73 7.31 -44.21
N ARG A 456 -36.78 7.21 -45.02
CA ARG A 456 -36.91 7.91 -46.30
C ARG A 456 -38.24 8.66 -46.30
N VAL A 457 -38.35 9.63 -47.20
CA VAL A 457 -39.62 10.29 -47.50
C VAL A 457 -39.81 10.13 -49.00
N ASP A 458 -40.66 9.19 -49.40
CA ASP A 458 -40.85 8.84 -50.80
C ASP A 458 -42.32 8.60 -51.19
N ASP A 459 -42.55 8.01 -52.36
CA ASP A 459 -43.89 7.78 -52.89
C ASP A 459 -44.72 6.83 -52.01
N LEU A 460 -44.11 5.97 -51.20
CA LEU A 460 -44.83 5.14 -50.23
C LEU A 460 -45.40 6.00 -49.10
N ASP A 461 -44.64 6.96 -48.59
CA ASP A 461 -45.13 7.91 -47.58
C ASP A 461 -46.25 8.78 -48.14
N LEU A 462 -46.11 9.23 -49.39
CA LEU A 462 -47.17 9.98 -50.06
C LEU A 462 -48.43 9.12 -50.24
N ALA A 463 -48.28 7.85 -50.60
CA ALA A 463 -49.41 6.93 -50.72
C ALA A 463 -50.09 6.70 -49.36
N LEU A 464 -49.33 6.52 -48.27
CA LEU A 464 -49.86 6.39 -46.92
C LEU A 464 -50.60 7.66 -46.47
N LEU A 465 -50.05 8.83 -46.79
CA LEU A 465 -50.71 10.11 -46.55
C LEU A 465 -52.02 10.20 -47.34
N GLN A 466 -52.00 9.88 -48.64
CA GLN A 466 -53.17 9.91 -49.51
C GLN A 466 -54.25 8.91 -49.08
N GLU A 467 -53.86 7.70 -48.67
CA GLU A 467 -54.78 6.67 -48.21
C GLU A 467 -55.52 7.11 -46.94
N ASN A 468 -54.82 7.81 -46.05
CA ASN A 468 -55.39 8.30 -44.79
C ASN A 468 -55.93 9.73 -44.90
N TRP A 469 -55.82 10.35 -46.08
CA TRP A 469 -56.23 11.72 -46.32
C TRP A 469 -57.72 11.88 -46.05
N LEU A 470 -58.07 12.81 -45.16
CA LEU A 470 -59.44 13.09 -44.72
C LEU A 470 -60.17 11.93 -44.01
N LYS A 471 -59.50 10.82 -43.66
CA LYS A 471 -60.08 9.82 -42.76
C LYS A 471 -60.34 10.47 -41.39
N ASN A 472 -61.55 10.32 -40.86
CA ASN A 472 -61.96 10.86 -39.57
C ASN A 472 -62.48 9.70 -38.69
N ILE A 473 -61.88 9.52 -37.50
CA ILE A 473 -62.26 8.50 -36.51
C ILE A 473 -62.95 9.10 -35.28
N GLU A 474 -63.39 10.35 -35.36
CA GLU A 474 -64.19 10.99 -34.32
C GLU A 474 -65.44 10.16 -33.99
N LEU A 475 -65.67 9.96 -32.70
CA LEU A 475 -66.90 9.34 -32.19
C LEU A 475 -68.10 10.20 -32.59
N THR A 476 -68.96 9.66 -33.44
CA THR A 476 -70.16 10.37 -33.91
C THR A 476 -71.31 10.36 -32.89
N SER A 477 -71.15 9.69 -31.74
CA SER A 477 -72.08 9.72 -30.62
C SER A 477 -71.40 9.34 -29.29
N TYR A 478 -71.98 9.80 -28.17
CA TYR A 478 -71.59 9.38 -26.82
C TYR A 478 -71.95 7.89 -26.60
N TYR A 479 -71.03 7.11 -26.02
CA TYR A 479 -71.37 5.83 -25.40
C TYR A 479 -72.32 6.09 -24.23
N THR A 480 -73.56 5.62 -24.32
CA THR A 480 -74.42 5.40 -23.14
C THR A 480 -74.35 3.92 -22.78
N GLU A 481 -74.05 3.65 -21.52
CA GLU A 481 -73.73 2.33 -20.91
C GLU A 481 -74.54 1.12 -21.40
#